data_AF-A0A0S7YPQ6-F1
#
_entry.id   AF-A0A0S7YPQ6-F1
#
_cell.length_a   1.000
_cell.length_b   1.000
_cell.length_c   1.000
_cell.angle_alpha   90.00
_cell.angle_beta   90.00
_cell.angle_gamma   90.00
#
_symmetry.space_group_name_H-M   'P 1'
#
loop_
_entity.id
_entity.type
_entity.pdbx_description
1 polymer ?
#
loop_
_entity_poly.entity_id
_entity_poly.type
_entity_poly.pdbx_seq_one_letter_code
_entity_poly.pdbx_strand_id
1 'polypeptide(L)'
;MRVGAYLSVVRAALVLLAAAPPALGQAIALQYRVSPGQRRVYERVLRTDTTVRFEKGSTRNVLEMPGRREDLVVETKAEPSSIRMVTLDAPAGERLVGLEENGQDRLAAVPEARRLRPVRPVLSAYWRDLSGRPTESLPVPEVPAQAITRLQEEMRYLPDKPMAPGQTSSREVDLGVAKAVITTKFVEQRGEGAVAAAILESSAAVTFAGELAKRIQIERLVSRLAFAADGSGHLWQSGSLTLTETTEKAQQRVVRSWEERLAETSTLSPEALAKAKGDLDQLEKAMAHIGKGELDTAAELLDAFLKANPTNAWTPAIRDLQGDLAQRRLLTQAVAAPRLRLMLRDLQNARDQASAGGRDPAALADVDETLRRVATVNVKTLLMDAADPDPIVRDLAAFGLAFVDDPQARDRLEAMTQDASGQVRGTALIGMAIQGRAIEHQTMKKLLRDSAPRTRGAAALLVTRTVTKDDPKAAELVVLLIENLGVTHPWARVNAISAIVRLAPSGSVPAARALIDACKAEKEAPLKLVYLDALKRITGVDGTELAPFEAWLAKQPAPPPDATEPKPKG
;
A
#
# COMPACT_ATOMS: atom_id res chain seq x y z
N MET A 1 -2.19 10.75 11.97
CA MET A 1 -1.55 12.06 12.24
C MET A 1 -0.35 11.83 13.17
N ARG A 2 0.78 12.52 12.92
CA ARG A 2 2.06 12.51 13.67
C ARG A 2 2.97 11.25 13.61
N VAL A 3 2.88 10.43 12.57
CA VAL A 3 3.79 9.26 12.36
C VAL A 3 4.67 9.41 11.10
N GLY A 4 4.27 10.23 10.12
CA GLY A 4 4.93 10.32 8.81
C GLY A 4 6.35 10.91 8.83
N ALA A 5 6.67 11.77 9.80
CA ALA A 5 7.94 12.48 9.90
C ALA A 5 9.11 11.63 10.41
N TYR A 6 8.77 10.59 11.20
CA TYR A 6 9.75 9.65 11.76
C TYR A 6 10.03 8.50 10.77
N LEU A 7 9.02 8.15 9.98
CA LEU A 7 9.11 7.14 8.93
C LEU A 7 10.05 7.55 7.80
N SER A 8 10.13 8.82 7.39
CA SER A 8 11.06 9.26 6.33
C SER A 8 12.52 9.04 6.71
N VAL A 9 12.87 9.28 7.98
CA VAL A 9 14.24 9.17 8.51
C VAL A 9 14.66 7.71 8.68
N VAL A 10 13.76 6.87 9.19
CA VAL A 10 14.00 5.42 9.36
C VAL A 10 13.95 4.69 8.02
N ARG A 11 13.10 5.12 7.08
CA ARG A 11 12.98 4.55 5.72
C ARG A 11 14.12 5.00 4.81
N ALA A 12 14.62 6.23 4.94
CA ALA A 12 15.87 6.66 4.30
C ALA A 12 17.07 5.86 4.82
N ALA A 13 17.14 5.59 6.13
CA ALA A 13 18.14 4.69 6.70
C ALA A 13 18.01 3.25 6.18
N LEU A 14 16.79 2.71 6.10
CA LEU A 14 16.51 1.33 5.66
C LEU A 14 16.69 1.09 4.16
N VAL A 15 16.46 2.10 3.30
CA VAL A 15 16.67 2.02 1.84
C VAL A 15 18.15 2.25 1.48
N LEU A 16 18.88 3.08 2.25
CA LEU A 16 20.32 3.30 2.04
C LEU A 16 21.21 2.17 2.61
N LEU A 17 20.71 1.34 3.52
CA LEU A 17 21.46 0.22 4.12
C LEU A 17 21.36 -1.10 3.33
N ALA A 18 20.48 -1.22 2.34
CA ALA A 18 20.31 -2.44 1.56
C ALA A 18 21.20 -2.54 0.31
N ALA A 19 21.92 -1.47 -0.07
CA ALA A 19 22.81 -1.48 -1.22
C ALA A 19 23.91 -0.39 -1.15
N ALA A 20 24.80 -0.41 -0.16
CA ALA A 20 26.06 0.35 -0.21
C ALA A 20 27.12 -0.14 0.80
N PRO A 21 28.44 -0.01 0.50
CA PRO A 21 29.54 -0.29 1.44
C PRO A 21 29.54 0.70 2.64
N PRO A 22 30.37 0.47 3.69
CA PRO A 22 30.20 0.99 5.05
C PRO A 22 30.57 2.48 5.23
N ALA A 23 29.91 3.39 4.51
CA ALA A 23 30.17 4.83 4.58
C ALA A 23 28.94 5.70 4.88
N LEU A 24 27.75 5.12 5.13
CA LEU A 24 26.50 5.88 5.30
C LEU A 24 25.94 5.92 6.73
N GLY A 25 26.49 5.13 7.66
CA GLY A 25 26.21 5.25 9.10
C GLY A 25 26.65 6.59 9.71
N GLN A 26 27.41 7.40 8.96
CA GLN A 26 27.83 8.74 9.40
C GLN A 26 26.75 9.81 9.21
N ALA A 27 25.79 9.68 8.28
CA ALA A 27 24.90 10.77 7.91
C ALA A 27 23.84 11.12 8.98
N ILE A 28 23.25 10.11 9.65
CA ILE A 28 22.30 10.35 10.76
C ILE A 28 23.05 10.64 12.08
N ALA A 29 24.30 10.16 12.21
CA ALA A 29 25.17 10.44 13.35
C ALA A 29 25.83 11.84 13.31
N LEU A 30 25.66 12.61 12.22
CA LEU A 30 26.41 13.85 11.99
C LEU A 30 25.76 15.14 12.52
N GLN A 31 24.43 15.24 12.63
CA GLN A 31 23.79 16.55 12.87
C GLN A 31 23.30 16.83 14.29
N TYR A 32 22.91 15.80 15.02
CA TYR A 32 22.84 15.88 16.47
C TYR A 32 24.13 15.29 17.03
N ARG A 33 25.28 15.90 16.74
CA ARG A 33 26.47 15.78 17.61
C ARG A 33 26.16 16.43 18.96
N VAL A 34 25.16 15.88 19.62
CA VAL A 34 25.10 15.82 21.07
C VAL A 34 26.41 15.15 21.42
N SER A 35 27.36 15.92 21.94
CA SER A 35 28.56 15.31 22.49
C SER A 35 28.09 14.21 23.44
N PRO A 36 28.67 12.99 23.40
CA PRO A 36 28.20 11.89 24.24
C PRO A 36 27.97 12.39 25.66
N GLY A 37 26.73 12.35 26.11
CA GLY A 37 26.35 12.89 27.41
C GLY A 37 25.78 14.30 27.40
N GLN A 38 25.14 14.76 26.32
CA GLN A 38 24.36 16.01 26.31
C GLN A 38 22.86 15.72 26.08
N ARG A 39 22.00 16.60 26.57
CA ARG A 39 20.55 16.68 26.31
C ARG A 39 20.32 18.04 25.67
N ARG A 40 19.48 18.08 24.64
CA ARG A 40 19.12 19.33 23.95
C ARG A 40 17.62 19.52 23.89
N VAL A 41 17.15 20.67 24.36
CA VAL A 41 15.75 21.06 24.27
C VAL A 41 15.65 22.11 23.17
N TYR A 42 14.74 21.89 22.22
CA TYR A 42 14.47 22.83 21.15
C TYR A 42 13.08 23.45 21.35
N GLU A 43 12.98 24.77 21.27
CA GLU A 43 11.71 25.46 21.19
C GLU A 43 11.30 25.54 19.72
N ARG A 44 10.11 25.03 19.39
CA ARG A 44 9.56 25.08 18.03
C ARG A 44 8.34 26.00 17.96
N VAL A 45 8.38 26.91 17.01
CA VAL A 45 7.27 27.79 16.65
C VAL A 45 6.84 27.46 15.23
N LEU A 46 5.58 27.06 15.06
CA LEU A 46 4.98 26.84 13.74
C LEU A 46 3.87 27.86 13.51
N ARG A 47 3.93 28.56 12.37
CA ARG A 47 2.89 29.49 11.92
C ARG A 47 2.39 29.07 10.55
N THR A 48 1.08 29.11 10.37
CA THR A 48 0.43 28.75 9.10
C THR A 48 -0.66 29.77 8.80
N ASP A 49 -0.46 30.52 7.74
CA ASP A 49 -1.39 31.51 7.22
C ASP A 49 -2.01 30.97 5.94
N THR A 50 -3.34 30.96 5.87
CA THR A 50 -4.08 30.45 4.72
C THR A 50 -4.99 31.52 4.15
N THR A 51 -4.84 31.80 2.86
CA THR A 51 -5.70 32.73 2.12
C THR A 51 -6.45 31.96 1.03
N VAL A 52 -7.78 32.02 1.04
CA VAL A 52 -8.62 31.35 0.02
C VAL A 52 -9.29 32.41 -0.86
N ARG A 53 -9.10 32.31 -2.18
CA ARG A 53 -9.78 33.11 -3.20
C ARG A 53 -10.75 32.22 -3.97
N PHE A 54 -12.01 32.63 -4.04
CA PHE A 54 -13.04 31.95 -4.82
C PHE A 54 -13.26 32.66 -6.16
N GLU A 55 -13.61 31.91 -7.22
CA GLU A 55 -13.78 32.46 -8.58
C GLU A 55 -14.82 33.59 -8.67
N LYS A 56 -15.79 33.65 -7.76
CA LYS A 56 -16.81 34.72 -7.72
C LYS A 56 -16.34 36.01 -7.03
N GLY A 57 -15.04 36.29 -6.99
CA GLY A 57 -14.48 37.56 -6.51
C GLY A 57 -14.58 37.80 -4.99
N SER A 58 -15.07 36.83 -4.21
CA SER A 58 -15.03 36.91 -2.75
C SER A 58 -13.68 36.40 -2.24
N THR A 59 -12.91 37.30 -1.61
CA THR A 59 -11.74 36.92 -0.83
C THR A 59 -12.19 36.72 0.61
N ARG A 60 -11.96 35.54 1.18
CA ARG A 60 -12.20 35.30 2.60
C ARG A 60 -10.88 34.89 3.23
N ASN A 61 -10.39 35.71 4.16
CA ASN A 61 -9.29 35.30 5.03
C ASN A 61 -9.86 34.26 5.99
N VAL A 62 -9.51 33.00 5.79
CA VAL A 62 -10.00 31.89 6.60
C VAL A 62 -8.89 31.52 7.58
N LEU A 63 -9.06 31.99 8.83
CA LEU A 63 -8.20 31.73 9.99
C LEU A 63 -6.75 32.22 9.88
N GLU A 64 -6.42 33.20 10.72
CA GLU A 64 -5.09 33.33 11.31
C GLU A 64 -5.08 32.38 12.51
N MET A 65 -4.32 31.27 12.46
CA MET A 65 -4.13 30.45 13.66
C MET A 65 -3.02 31.10 14.49
N PRO A 66 -3.26 31.50 15.75
CA PRO A 66 -2.19 32.02 16.59
C PRO A 66 -1.06 30.99 16.67
N GLY A 67 0.18 31.47 16.59
CA GLY A 67 1.37 30.61 16.51
C GLY A 67 1.34 29.53 17.59
N ARG A 68 1.44 28.26 17.17
CA ARG A 68 1.51 27.14 18.11
C ARG A 68 2.96 27.04 18.58
N ARG A 69 3.18 27.30 19.87
CA ARG A 69 4.45 27.00 20.55
C ARG A 69 4.41 25.53 20.94
N GLU A 70 5.35 24.75 20.41
CA GLU A 70 5.56 23.35 20.78
C GLU A 70 6.98 23.23 21.32
N ASP A 71 7.12 22.80 22.57
CA ASP A 71 8.44 22.46 23.11
C ASP A 71 8.82 21.08 22.58
N LEU A 72 9.85 21.01 21.74
CA LEU A 72 10.40 19.77 21.21
C LEU A 72 11.59 19.36 22.08
N VAL A 73 11.33 18.45 23.01
CA VAL A 73 12.37 17.87 23.85
C VAL A 73 13.02 16.70 23.11
N VAL A 74 14.28 16.85 22.68
CA VAL A 74 15.08 15.74 22.17
C VAL A 74 15.86 15.16 23.35
N GLU A 75 15.24 14.20 24.03
CA GLU A 75 15.78 13.48 25.18
C GLU A 75 16.18 12.05 24.81
N THR A 76 17.42 11.69 25.09
CA THR A 76 17.81 10.31 25.37
C THR A 76 17.82 10.13 26.90
N LYS A 77 16.64 9.96 27.51
CA LYS A 77 16.52 9.72 28.96
C LYS A 77 15.59 8.54 29.29
N ALA A 78 15.86 7.92 30.44
CA ALA A 78 15.03 6.90 31.07
C ALA A 78 14.70 7.31 32.53
N GLU A 79 13.38 7.40 32.79
CA GLU A 79 12.63 7.27 34.06
C GLU A 79 12.77 8.31 35.21
N PRO A 80 11.82 8.31 36.20
CA PRO A 80 10.37 8.41 36.02
C PRO A 80 9.83 9.58 36.86
N SER A 81 9.19 10.57 36.22
CA SER A 81 8.36 11.53 36.93
C SER A 81 7.31 12.08 35.98
N SER A 82 6.07 11.97 36.41
CA SER A 82 4.84 12.44 35.76
C SER A 82 5.02 13.73 34.94
N ILE A 83 4.78 13.64 33.63
CA ILE A 83 4.51 14.83 32.81
C ILE A 83 2.99 15.03 32.85
N ARG A 84 2.55 16.03 33.61
CA ARG A 84 1.19 16.59 33.46
C ARG A 84 1.14 17.32 32.11
N MET A 85 0.32 16.81 31.21
CA MET A 85 -0.11 17.54 30.03
C MET A 85 -1.22 18.51 30.48
N VAL A 86 -0.89 19.79 30.64
CA VAL A 86 -1.91 20.85 30.79
C VAL A 86 -2.34 21.27 29.39
N THR A 87 -3.53 20.84 29.00
CA THR A 87 -4.23 21.40 27.83
C THR A 87 -5.13 22.51 28.36
N LEU A 88 -4.89 23.77 27.95
CA LEU A 88 -5.80 24.88 28.18
C LEU A 88 -6.48 25.29 26.86
N ASP A 89 -7.79 25.07 26.87
CA ASP A 89 -8.93 25.56 26.10
C ASP A 89 -9.06 25.42 24.57
N ALA A 90 -10.15 24.73 24.23
CA ALA A 90 -10.92 24.81 22.99
C ALA A 90 -11.92 25.98 23.05
N PRO A 91 -12.38 26.52 21.91
CA PRO A 91 -13.40 27.55 21.90
C PRO A 91 -14.79 26.95 22.14
N ALA A 92 -15.46 27.51 23.16
CA ALA A 92 -16.90 27.53 23.43
C ALA A 92 -17.66 26.20 23.57
N GLY A 93 -17.94 25.85 24.84
CA GLY A 93 -19.24 25.29 25.24
C GLY A 93 -19.25 23.82 25.63
N GLU A 94 -18.76 23.49 26.83
CA GLU A 94 -19.44 22.66 27.86
C GLU A 94 -18.47 22.41 29.03
N ARG A 95 -18.93 22.73 30.25
CA ARG A 95 -18.18 22.55 31.51
C ARG A 95 -18.33 21.12 32.02
N LEU A 96 -17.23 20.52 32.45
CA LEU A 96 -17.24 19.49 33.49
C LEU A 96 -16.09 19.78 34.47
N VAL A 97 -16.48 19.98 35.73
CA VAL A 97 -15.59 20.22 36.88
C VAL A 97 -15.36 18.88 37.57
N GLY A 98 -14.10 18.55 37.84
CA GLY A 98 -13.69 17.49 38.75
C GLY A 98 -12.31 17.82 39.29
N LEU A 99 -12.22 18.07 40.60
CA LEU A 99 -10.99 18.34 41.34
C LEU A 99 -10.62 17.05 42.08
N GLU A 100 -9.35 16.64 41.98
CA GLU A 100 -8.82 15.48 42.69
C GLU A 100 -7.80 15.99 43.72
N GLU A 101 -8.07 15.72 45.01
CA GLU A 101 -7.15 15.96 46.12
C GLU A 101 -7.05 14.65 46.93
N ASN A 102 -5.83 14.11 47.03
CA ASN A 102 -5.42 13.02 47.93
C ASN A 102 -5.98 11.60 47.68
N GLY A 103 -5.77 11.05 46.48
CA GLY A 103 -5.28 9.67 46.31
C GLY A 103 -5.99 8.53 47.06
N GLN A 104 -7.32 8.42 46.96
CA GLN A 104 -8.02 7.17 47.29
C GLN A 104 -9.16 6.87 46.31
N ASP A 105 -9.10 5.69 45.70
CA ASP A 105 -10.17 5.08 44.93
C ASP A 105 -11.42 4.85 45.80
N ARG A 106 -12.54 5.46 45.40
CA ARG A 106 -13.88 5.00 45.79
C ARG A 106 -14.82 5.01 44.61
N LEU A 107 -15.01 3.82 44.02
CA LEU A 107 -16.15 3.53 43.17
C LEU A 107 -17.44 3.67 43.98
N ALA A 108 -18.30 4.58 43.56
CA ALA A 108 -19.71 4.61 43.95
C ALA A 108 -20.57 4.63 42.68
N ALA A 109 -21.51 3.69 42.63
CA ALA A 109 -22.43 3.45 41.53
C ALA A 109 -23.66 4.38 41.57
N VAL A 110 -24.58 4.12 40.62
CA VAL A 110 -26.06 4.37 40.62
C VAL A 110 -26.50 5.55 39.68
N PRO A 111 -27.65 5.51 38.98
CA PRO A 111 -28.37 4.44 38.27
C PRO A 111 -28.91 4.82 36.85
N GLU A 112 -29.50 3.82 36.19
CA GLU A 112 -30.39 3.80 35.01
C GLU A 112 -31.22 5.06 34.64
N ALA A 113 -31.22 5.39 33.33
CA ALA A 113 -32.39 5.61 32.47
C ALA A 113 -31.91 5.86 31.01
N ARG A 114 -32.51 5.42 29.91
CA ARG A 114 -33.72 4.62 29.64
C ARG A 114 -33.52 3.99 28.25
N ARG A 115 -34.01 2.76 28.12
CA ARG A 115 -33.95 1.88 26.95
C ARG A 115 -34.83 2.39 25.80
N LEU A 116 -34.31 2.34 24.56
CA LEU A 116 -35.10 2.04 23.37
C LEU A 116 -34.30 1.08 22.46
N ARG A 117 -34.90 -0.08 22.19
CA ARG A 117 -34.59 -1.10 21.17
C ARG A 117 -35.93 -1.79 20.84
N PRO A 118 -36.09 -2.54 19.72
CA PRO A 118 -35.20 -2.72 18.57
C PRO A 118 -35.93 -2.64 17.20
N VAL A 119 -35.21 -2.42 16.09
CA VAL A 119 -35.37 -3.21 14.85
C VAL A 119 -34.01 -3.29 14.13
N ARG A 120 -33.57 -4.51 13.83
CA ARG A 120 -32.39 -4.89 13.03
C ARG A 120 -32.82 -5.06 11.55
N PRO A 121 -31.93 -4.92 10.55
CA PRO A 121 -31.11 -6.09 10.16
C PRO A 121 -29.64 -5.80 9.75
N VAL A 122 -28.79 -6.77 10.14
CA VAL A 122 -27.61 -7.34 9.45
C VAL A 122 -26.57 -6.37 8.85
N LEU A 123 -25.43 -6.21 9.55
CA LEU A 123 -24.04 -6.44 9.06
C LEU A 123 -23.03 -5.88 10.10
N SER A 124 -22.69 -6.71 11.09
CA SER A 124 -21.55 -6.48 11.99
C SER A 124 -20.83 -7.81 12.20
N ALA A 125 -19.81 -8.07 11.38
CA ALA A 125 -18.88 -9.22 11.40
C ALA A 125 -18.09 -9.13 10.07
N TYR A 126 -16.77 -8.94 9.94
CA TYR A 126 -15.60 -9.19 10.77
C TYR A 126 -14.44 -8.26 10.33
N TRP A 127 -13.75 -7.68 11.31
CA TRP A 127 -12.38 -7.15 11.23
C TRP A 127 -11.62 -7.74 12.42
N ARG A 128 -10.33 -8.08 12.26
CA ARG A 128 -9.21 -7.96 13.24
C ARG A 128 -8.07 -8.96 12.95
N ASP A 129 -6.82 -8.49 13.08
CA ASP A 129 -5.68 -9.33 13.44
C ASP A 129 -5.55 -9.44 14.98
N LEU A 130 -4.57 -10.21 15.47
CA LEU A 130 -4.36 -10.49 16.91
C LEU A 130 -4.00 -9.25 17.76
N SER A 131 -3.88 -8.04 17.20
CA SER A 131 -3.70 -6.78 17.94
C SER A 131 -4.81 -5.73 17.68
N GLY A 132 -5.73 -6.02 16.77
CA GLY A 132 -6.90 -5.18 16.50
C GLY A 132 -6.62 -3.88 15.75
N ARG A 133 -5.57 -3.80 14.94
CA ARG A 133 -5.29 -2.64 14.06
C ARG A 133 -5.48 -3.00 12.59
N PRO A 134 -5.88 -2.04 11.73
CA PRO A 134 -5.79 -2.19 10.28
C PRO A 134 -4.31 -2.25 9.87
N THR A 135 -3.88 -3.32 9.21
CA THR A 135 -2.60 -3.37 8.49
C THR A 135 -2.86 -2.99 7.02
N GLU A 136 -2.70 -1.70 6.73
CA GLU A 136 -2.43 -1.22 5.36
C GLU A 136 -1.09 -0.49 5.37
N SER A 137 -0.14 -0.94 4.56
CA SER A 137 0.81 -0.04 3.87
C SER A 137 1.57 -0.78 2.75
N LEU A 138 0.94 -0.87 1.58
CA LEU A 138 1.68 -0.59 0.34
C LEU A 138 2.27 0.83 0.45
N PRO A 139 3.29 1.26 -0.33
CA PRO A 139 3.61 2.67 -0.43
C PRO A 139 2.39 3.38 -1.03
N VAL A 140 1.49 3.84 -0.16
CA VAL A 140 0.44 4.79 -0.54
C VAL A 140 1.16 5.91 -1.26
N PRO A 141 0.77 6.29 -2.50
CA PRO A 141 1.34 7.47 -3.13
C PRO A 141 1.28 8.59 -2.10
N GLU A 142 2.44 9.12 -1.72
CA GLU A 142 2.53 10.10 -0.65
C GLU A 142 1.52 11.20 -0.97
N VAL A 143 0.56 11.45 -0.09
CA VAL A 143 -0.37 12.56 -0.29
C VAL A 143 0.48 13.83 -0.39
N PRO A 144 0.15 14.85 -1.21
CA PRO A 144 1.02 16.02 -1.38
C PRO A 144 1.52 16.65 -0.07
N ALA A 145 0.71 16.64 0.98
CA ALA A 145 1.10 17.06 2.32
C ALA A 145 2.24 16.23 2.93
N GLN A 146 2.27 14.92 2.71
CA GLN A 146 3.34 14.02 3.13
C GLN A 146 4.62 14.30 2.33
N ALA A 147 4.54 14.42 1.01
CA ALA A 147 5.69 14.76 0.16
C ALA A 147 6.32 16.11 0.57
N ILE A 148 5.50 17.12 0.86
CA ILE A 148 5.97 18.42 1.38
C ILE A 148 6.63 18.27 2.75
N THR A 149 6.04 17.48 3.66
CA THR A 149 6.59 17.25 5.00
C THR A 149 7.93 16.54 4.91
N ARG A 150 8.02 15.50 4.09
CA ARG A 150 9.24 14.77 3.79
C ARG A 150 10.30 15.67 3.16
N LEU A 151 9.92 16.53 2.22
CA LEU A 151 10.86 17.49 1.63
C LEU A 151 11.38 18.49 2.67
N GLN A 152 10.51 19.00 3.55
CA GLN A 152 10.92 19.86 4.66
C GLN A 152 11.92 19.13 5.56
N GLU A 153 11.72 17.84 5.80
CA GLU A 153 12.65 16.99 6.53
C GLU A 153 13.97 16.80 5.80
N GLU A 154 13.98 16.45 4.51
CA GLU A 154 15.20 16.33 3.70
C GLU A 154 16.02 17.63 3.73
N MET A 155 15.36 18.80 3.69
CA MET A 155 16.04 20.09 3.82
C MET A 155 16.65 20.35 5.21
N ARG A 156 16.16 19.68 6.27
CA ARG A 156 16.79 19.72 7.60
C ARG A 156 18.14 19.01 7.59
N TYR A 157 18.25 17.96 6.78
CA TYR A 157 19.41 17.07 6.79
C TYR A 157 20.52 17.47 5.81
N LEU A 158 20.36 18.58 5.09
CA LEU A 158 21.36 19.09 4.15
C LEU A 158 22.28 20.13 4.78
N PRO A 159 23.55 20.18 4.31
CA PRO A 159 24.18 19.36 3.26
C PRO A 159 24.71 18.02 3.80
N ASP A 160 24.75 17.00 2.93
CA ASP A 160 25.26 15.66 3.26
C ASP A 160 26.77 15.61 3.55
N LYS A 161 27.49 16.70 3.23
CA LYS A 161 28.94 16.86 3.44
C LYS A 161 29.24 18.26 3.96
N PRO A 162 30.32 18.44 4.75
CA PRO A 162 30.78 19.77 5.15
C PRO A 162 30.94 20.69 3.94
N MET A 163 30.42 21.91 4.04
CA MET A 163 30.50 22.93 3.00
C MET A 163 31.45 24.05 3.42
N ALA A 164 32.34 24.45 2.52
CA ALA A 164 33.19 25.62 2.72
C ALA A 164 32.40 26.92 2.48
N PRO A 165 32.86 28.07 3.04
CA PRO A 165 32.28 29.37 2.75
C PRO A 165 32.15 29.65 1.25
N GLY A 166 30.97 30.09 0.81
CA GLY A 166 30.66 30.36 -0.60
C GLY A 166 30.33 29.13 -1.44
N GLN A 167 30.49 27.91 -0.92
CA GLN A 167 30.13 26.69 -1.64
C GLN A 167 28.61 26.59 -1.82
N THR A 168 28.19 25.99 -2.93
CA THR A 168 26.81 25.59 -3.21
C THR A 168 26.78 24.09 -3.51
N SER A 169 25.77 23.38 -3.03
CA SER A 169 25.49 21.98 -3.36
C SER A 169 24.05 21.85 -3.85
N SER A 170 23.79 20.88 -4.73
CA SER A 170 22.45 20.58 -5.22
C SER A 170 22.21 19.08 -5.22
N ARG A 171 20.99 18.67 -4.87
CA ARG A 171 20.58 17.27 -4.79
C ARG A 171 19.16 17.11 -5.30
N GLU A 172 18.95 16.12 -6.15
CA GLU A 172 17.61 15.68 -6.57
C GLU A 172 17.05 14.68 -5.56
N VAL A 173 15.77 14.82 -5.23
CA VAL A 173 15.04 13.97 -4.29
C VAL A 173 13.73 13.53 -4.94
N ASP A 174 13.51 12.21 -4.95
CA ASP A 174 12.24 11.62 -5.37
C ASP A 174 11.32 11.41 -4.16
N LEU A 175 10.16 12.05 -4.20
CA LEU A 175 9.12 12.03 -3.16
C LEU A 175 7.91 11.16 -3.60
N GLY A 176 8.08 10.34 -4.64
CA GLY A 176 7.04 9.47 -5.20
C GLY A 176 6.05 10.23 -6.08
N VAL A 177 5.29 11.17 -5.51
CA VAL A 177 4.32 12.00 -6.26
C VAL A 177 4.92 13.30 -6.79
N ALA A 178 6.16 13.62 -6.40
CA ALA A 178 6.87 14.81 -6.79
C ALA A 178 8.37 14.55 -6.88
N LYS A 179 9.06 15.34 -7.71
CA LYS A 179 10.51 15.46 -7.72
C LYS A 179 10.90 16.82 -7.17
N ALA A 180 11.97 16.87 -6.40
CA ALA A 180 12.50 18.11 -5.86
C ALA A 180 13.99 18.24 -6.14
N VAL A 181 14.44 19.44 -6.49
CA VAL A 181 15.86 19.80 -6.55
C VAL A 181 16.13 20.76 -5.41
N ILE A 182 16.86 20.28 -4.40
CA ILE A 182 17.26 21.07 -3.24
C ILE A 182 18.63 21.67 -3.52
N THR A 183 18.76 22.98 -3.36
CA THR A 183 20.02 23.71 -3.50
C THR A 183 20.38 24.33 -2.16
N THR A 184 21.53 23.96 -1.61
CA THR A 184 22.05 24.48 -0.34
C THR A 184 23.26 25.35 -0.59
N LYS A 185 23.29 26.54 0.00
CA LYS A 185 24.40 27.49 -0.09
C LYS A 185 24.90 27.85 1.29
N PHE A 186 26.23 27.92 1.46
CA PHE A 186 26.83 28.52 2.63
C PHE A 186 26.70 30.05 2.55
N VAL A 187 25.99 30.66 3.50
CA VAL A 187 25.67 32.10 3.44
C VAL A 187 26.67 32.91 4.25
N GLU A 188 26.91 32.55 5.50
CA GLU A 188 27.67 33.38 6.43
C GLU A 188 28.24 32.54 7.57
N GLN A 189 29.40 32.95 8.09
CA GLN A 189 29.90 32.51 9.38
C GLN A 189 29.78 33.70 10.33
N ARG A 190 28.89 33.61 11.33
CA ARG A 190 28.57 34.75 12.21
C ARG A 190 29.05 34.47 13.64
N GLY A 191 29.82 35.38 14.23
CA GLY A 191 30.16 35.33 15.65
C GLY A 191 31.14 36.41 16.13
N GLU A 192 30.74 37.18 17.15
CA GLU A 192 31.64 37.73 18.17
C GLU A 192 31.39 36.91 19.46
N GLY A 193 32.40 36.18 19.95
CA GLY A 193 32.31 35.31 21.14
C GLY A 193 32.46 33.80 20.87
N ALA A 194 32.25 32.99 21.91
CA ALA A 194 32.75 31.60 22.02
C ALA A 194 32.10 30.53 21.10
N VAL A 195 31.04 30.84 20.34
CA VAL A 195 30.44 29.88 19.39
C VAL A 195 30.09 30.60 18.10
N ALA A 196 31.05 30.68 17.16
CA ALA A 196 30.74 31.09 15.80
C ALA A 196 29.70 30.13 15.20
N ALA A 197 28.76 30.61 14.39
CA ALA A 197 27.76 29.79 13.72
C ALA A 197 27.98 29.76 12.20
N ALA A 198 27.99 28.56 11.61
CA ALA A 198 27.91 28.39 10.16
C ALA A 198 26.44 28.38 9.74
N ILE A 199 26.05 29.31 8.86
CA ILE A 199 24.67 29.47 8.39
C ILE A 199 24.57 28.95 6.95
N LEU A 200 23.69 27.98 6.78
CA LEU A 200 23.37 27.36 5.49
C LEU A 200 21.96 27.75 5.09
N GLU A 201 21.76 28.16 3.83
CA GLU A 201 20.45 28.43 3.26
C GLU A 201 20.15 27.40 2.19
N SER A 202 19.09 26.63 2.39
CA SER A 202 18.59 25.65 1.43
C SER A 202 17.32 26.18 0.77
N SER A 203 17.19 26.02 -0.54
CA SER A 203 15.96 26.25 -1.28
C SER A 203 15.59 24.99 -2.08
N ALA A 204 14.31 24.75 -2.33
CA ALA A 204 13.89 23.60 -3.12
C ALA A 204 12.92 24.02 -4.24
N ALA A 205 13.22 23.57 -5.45
CA ALA A 205 12.30 23.61 -6.58
C ALA A 205 11.58 22.26 -6.67
N VAL A 206 10.25 22.26 -6.69
CA VAL A 206 9.44 21.03 -6.61
C VAL A 206 8.51 20.94 -7.80
N THR A 207 8.43 19.75 -8.40
CA THR A 207 7.55 19.44 -9.52
C THR A 207 6.71 18.22 -9.18
N PHE A 208 5.40 18.41 -9.03
CA PHE A 208 4.44 17.31 -8.86
C PHE A 208 4.15 16.61 -10.19
N ALA A 209 3.77 15.34 -10.16
CA ALA A 209 3.38 14.57 -11.34
C ALA A 209 1.86 14.60 -11.58
N GLY A 210 1.45 14.40 -12.84
CA GLY A 210 0.03 14.22 -13.22
C GLY A 210 -0.86 15.42 -12.90
N GLU A 211 -2.09 15.17 -12.43
CA GLU A 211 -3.05 16.22 -12.08
C GLU A 211 -2.60 17.10 -10.90
N LEU A 212 -1.72 16.60 -10.04
CA LEU A 212 -1.14 17.39 -8.95
C LEU A 212 -0.25 18.52 -9.47
N ALA A 213 0.39 18.35 -10.64
CA ALA A 213 1.21 19.39 -11.27
C ALA A 213 0.39 20.65 -11.63
N LYS A 214 -0.88 20.45 -12.00
CA LYS A 214 -1.82 21.54 -12.34
C LYS A 214 -2.45 22.14 -11.09
N ARG A 215 -2.60 21.34 -10.04
CA ARG A 215 -3.27 21.73 -8.80
C ARG A 215 -2.33 22.40 -7.81
N ILE A 216 -1.09 21.95 -7.65
CA ILE A 216 -0.21 22.41 -6.57
C ILE A 216 1.05 23.03 -7.15
N GLN A 217 1.26 24.30 -6.85
CA GLN A 217 2.46 25.05 -7.21
C GLN A 217 3.18 25.49 -5.93
N ILE A 218 4.42 25.06 -5.74
CA ILE A 218 5.28 25.56 -4.67
C ILE A 218 5.99 26.81 -5.19
N GLU A 219 5.60 27.97 -4.68
CA GLU A 219 6.18 29.27 -5.05
C GLU A 219 7.55 29.46 -4.41
N ARG A 220 7.68 29.02 -3.16
CA ARG A 220 8.90 29.18 -2.38
C ARG A 220 9.00 28.10 -1.32
N LEU A 221 10.14 27.44 -1.23
CA LEU A 221 10.51 26.64 -0.07
C LEU A 221 11.96 26.96 0.27
N VAL A 222 12.18 27.61 1.41
CA VAL A 222 13.51 28.03 1.87
C VAL A 222 13.68 27.68 3.34
N SER A 223 14.86 27.21 3.72
CA SER A 223 15.23 27.00 5.12
C SER A 223 16.62 27.56 5.40
N ARG A 224 16.81 28.13 6.59
CA ARG A 224 18.11 28.52 7.12
C ARG A 224 18.45 27.65 8.31
N LEU A 225 19.66 27.13 8.33
CA LEU A 225 20.16 26.21 9.32
C LEU A 225 21.46 26.77 9.90
N ALA A 226 21.52 26.94 11.22
CA ALA A 226 22.70 27.41 11.92
C ALA A 226 23.31 26.26 12.74
N PHE A 227 24.59 26.00 12.48
CA PHE A 227 25.40 25.05 13.23
C PHE A 227 26.45 25.77 14.04
N ALA A 228 26.76 25.25 15.21
CA ALA A 228 27.94 25.66 15.95
C ALA A 228 29.21 25.31 15.14
N ALA A 229 30.13 26.27 14.99
CA ALA A 229 31.34 26.13 14.19
C ALA A 229 32.34 25.14 14.79
N ASP A 230 32.25 24.88 16.09
CA ASP A 230 32.99 23.81 16.78
C ASP A 230 32.43 22.39 16.47
N GLY A 231 31.37 22.31 15.66
CA GLY A 231 30.71 21.06 15.32
C GLY A 231 29.90 20.48 16.47
N SER A 232 29.67 21.25 17.54
CA SER A 232 28.79 20.84 18.63
C SER A 232 27.33 20.73 18.18
N GLY A 233 26.96 21.13 16.97
CA GLY A 233 25.71 20.69 16.33
C GLY A 233 24.70 21.82 16.09
N HIS A 234 23.44 21.43 15.88
CA HIS A 234 22.37 22.32 15.46
C HIS A 234 21.96 23.34 16.54
N LEU A 235 22.07 24.64 16.22
CA LEU A 235 21.71 25.76 17.11
C LEU A 235 20.31 26.30 16.81
N TRP A 236 19.97 26.47 15.54
CA TRP A 236 18.69 27.04 15.13
C TRP A 236 18.37 26.71 13.68
N GLN A 237 17.07 26.51 13.41
CA GLN A 237 16.51 26.46 12.09
C GLN A 237 15.37 27.45 11.96
N SER A 238 15.25 28.06 10.78
CA SER A 238 13.96 28.58 10.34
C SER A 238 13.69 28.20 8.90
N GLY A 239 12.45 28.37 8.48
CA GLY A 239 12.14 28.32 7.06
C GLY A 239 10.75 28.82 6.76
N SER A 240 10.49 28.94 5.47
CA SER A 240 9.18 29.29 4.95
C SER A 240 8.83 28.44 3.72
N LEU A 241 7.56 28.08 3.66
CA LEU A 241 6.94 27.39 2.55
C LEU A 241 5.77 28.27 2.09
N THR A 242 5.78 28.65 0.82
CA THR A 242 4.63 29.25 0.15
C THR A 242 4.21 28.33 -0.97
N LEU A 243 2.96 27.89 -0.93
CA LEU A 243 2.36 27.11 -2.00
C LEU A 243 0.98 27.65 -2.35
N THR A 244 0.56 27.35 -3.57
CA THR A 244 -0.76 27.64 -4.08
C THR A 244 -1.38 26.33 -4.55
N GLU A 245 -2.56 26.02 -4.00
CA GLU A 245 -3.41 24.91 -4.43
C GLU A 245 -4.62 25.45 -5.20
N THR A 246 -4.74 25.06 -6.46
CA THR A 246 -5.84 25.37 -7.35
C THR A 246 -6.77 24.18 -7.44
N THR A 247 -8.05 24.42 -7.18
CA THR A 247 -9.17 23.50 -7.42
C THR A 247 -10.08 24.09 -8.48
N GLU A 248 -11.04 23.32 -8.99
CA GLU A 248 -12.03 23.82 -9.96
C GLU A 248 -12.85 25.04 -9.49
N LYS A 249 -12.88 25.33 -8.19
CA LYS A 249 -13.77 26.35 -7.62
C LYS A 249 -13.05 27.44 -6.81
N ALA A 250 -11.78 27.20 -6.47
CA ALA A 250 -11.04 28.04 -5.56
C ALA A 250 -9.54 27.88 -5.73
N GLN A 251 -8.82 28.96 -5.45
CA GLN A 251 -7.38 28.99 -5.31
C GLN A 251 -7.03 29.29 -3.85
N GLN A 252 -6.32 28.38 -3.21
CA GLN A 252 -5.87 28.50 -1.84
C GLN A 252 -4.36 28.74 -1.83
N ARG A 253 -3.93 29.86 -1.27
CA ARG A 253 -2.52 30.14 -1.00
C ARG A 253 -2.23 29.84 0.46
N VAL A 254 -1.22 29.01 0.71
CA VAL A 254 -0.78 28.62 2.05
C VAL A 254 0.64 29.11 2.25
N VAL A 255 0.84 29.91 3.28
CA VAL A 255 2.16 30.33 3.76
C VAL A 255 2.39 29.67 5.10
N ARG A 256 3.45 28.86 5.21
CA ARG A 256 3.90 28.28 6.47
C ARG A 256 5.27 28.84 6.78
N SER A 257 5.48 29.21 8.03
CA SER A 257 6.82 29.46 8.55
C SER A 257 7.06 28.61 9.78
N TRP A 258 8.30 28.18 9.94
CA TRP A 258 8.73 27.47 11.13
C TRP A 258 10.01 28.07 11.65
N GLU A 259 10.17 27.96 12.95
CA GLU A 259 11.35 28.33 13.68
C GLU A 259 11.60 27.28 14.76
N GLU A 260 12.84 26.84 14.90
CA GLU A 260 13.26 25.84 15.87
C GLU A 260 14.59 26.31 16.48
N ARG A 261 14.60 26.69 17.75
CA ARG A 261 15.78 27.23 18.45
C ARG A 261 16.24 26.27 19.53
N LEU A 262 17.54 26.04 19.65
CA LEU A 262 18.10 25.36 20.82
C LEU A 262 17.84 26.23 22.06
N ALA A 263 16.96 25.76 22.93
CA ALA A 263 16.55 26.43 24.15
C ALA A 263 17.44 26.06 25.34
N GLU A 264 17.84 24.80 25.44
CA GLU A 264 18.67 24.31 26.54
C GLU A 264 19.65 23.25 26.06
N THR A 265 20.89 23.30 26.55
CA THR A 265 21.82 22.16 26.49
C THR A 265 22.20 21.78 27.91
N SER A 266 21.81 20.59 28.36
CA SER A 266 22.25 20.01 29.63
C SER A 266 23.18 18.83 29.37
N THR A 267 24.00 18.44 30.34
CA THR A 267 24.70 17.16 30.28
C THR A 267 23.78 16.05 30.77
N LEU A 268 23.76 14.90 30.08
CA LEU A 268 23.18 13.68 30.62
C LEU A 268 24.00 13.27 31.84
N SER A 269 23.33 12.69 32.83
CA SER A 269 24.05 12.01 33.90
C SER A 269 24.91 10.89 33.31
N PRO A 270 26.07 10.55 33.91
CA PRO A 270 26.89 9.43 33.47
C PRO A 270 26.10 8.13 33.31
N GLU A 271 25.11 7.90 34.18
CA GLU A 271 24.19 6.77 34.12
C GLU A 271 23.28 6.79 32.89
N ALA A 272 22.64 7.93 32.59
CA ALA A 272 21.80 8.07 31.40
C ALA A 272 22.61 7.91 30.10
N LEU A 273 23.85 8.41 30.08
CA LEU A 273 24.77 8.20 28.97
C LEU A 273 25.16 6.72 28.81
N ALA A 274 25.51 6.04 29.90
CA ALA A 274 25.84 4.61 29.87
C ALA A 274 24.65 3.78 29.37
N LYS A 275 23.43 4.10 29.83
CA LYS A 275 22.20 3.46 29.36
C LYS A 275 21.95 3.70 27.88
N ALA A 276 22.06 4.95 27.40
CA ALA A 276 21.86 5.27 25.98
C ALA A 276 22.87 4.55 25.08
N LYS A 277 24.12 4.39 25.50
CA LYS A 277 25.13 3.58 24.80
C LYS A 277 24.73 2.10 24.75
N GLY A 278 24.30 1.53 25.88
CA GLY A 278 23.84 0.15 25.93
C GLY A 278 22.61 -0.10 25.05
N ASP A 279 21.67 0.84 25.03
CA ASP A 279 20.48 0.81 24.16
C ASP A 279 20.89 0.83 22.67
N LEU A 280 21.84 1.70 22.29
CA LEU A 280 22.35 1.78 20.92
C LEU A 280 23.08 0.50 20.49
N ASP A 281 23.98 -0.03 21.33
CA ASP A 281 24.72 -1.27 21.06
C ASP A 281 23.77 -2.45 20.81
N GLN A 282 22.65 -2.53 21.54
CA GLN A 282 21.62 -3.56 21.31
C GLN A 282 20.94 -3.40 19.96
N LEU A 283 20.60 -2.18 19.56
CA LEU A 283 19.98 -1.91 18.26
C LEU A 283 20.94 -2.18 17.11
N GLU A 284 22.22 -1.80 17.23
CA GLU A 284 23.24 -2.10 16.23
C GLU A 284 23.44 -3.61 16.06
N LYS A 285 23.43 -4.38 17.16
CA LYS A 285 23.45 -5.85 17.10
C LYS A 285 22.23 -6.38 16.36
N ALA A 286 21.02 -5.92 16.70
CA ALA A 286 19.81 -6.34 16.00
C ALA A 286 19.92 -6.05 14.50
N MET A 287 20.33 -4.84 14.10
CA MET A 287 20.52 -4.45 12.71
C MET A 287 21.58 -5.29 11.98
N ALA A 288 22.67 -5.66 12.67
CA ALA A 288 23.69 -6.55 12.11
C ALA A 288 23.13 -7.95 11.81
N HIS A 289 22.26 -8.49 12.68
CA HIS A 289 21.56 -9.75 12.43
C HIS A 289 20.59 -9.65 11.25
N ILE A 290 19.87 -8.53 11.11
CA ILE A 290 19.01 -8.27 9.93
C ILE A 290 19.86 -8.30 8.65
N GLY A 291 21.02 -7.64 8.65
CA GLY A 291 21.93 -7.60 7.49
C GLY A 291 22.47 -8.98 7.09
N LYS A 292 22.56 -9.93 8.04
CA LYS A 292 22.95 -11.32 7.79
C LYS A 292 21.78 -12.23 7.40
N GLY A 293 20.53 -11.73 7.42
CA GLY A 293 19.34 -12.54 7.23
C GLY A 293 18.93 -13.38 8.45
N GLU A 294 19.53 -13.13 9.62
CA GLU A 294 19.22 -13.81 10.89
C GLU A 294 17.99 -13.16 11.56
N LEU A 295 16.84 -13.24 10.89
CA LEU A 295 15.64 -12.45 11.22
C LEU A 295 15.02 -12.83 12.57
N ASP A 296 15.15 -14.08 13.00
CA ASP A 296 14.64 -14.55 14.29
C ASP A 296 15.42 -13.90 15.45
N THR A 297 16.75 -13.99 15.39
CA THR A 297 17.66 -13.38 16.37
C THR A 297 17.46 -11.87 16.42
N ALA A 298 17.30 -11.21 15.26
CA ALA A 298 17.02 -9.78 15.22
C ALA A 298 15.69 -9.45 15.91
N ALA A 299 14.63 -10.22 15.64
CA ALA A 299 13.31 -9.99 16.26
C ALA A 299 13.36 -10.20 17.78
N GLU A 300 14.07 -11.21 18.27
CA GLU A 300 14.28 -11.46 19.70
C GLU A 300 15.01 -10.30 20.39
N LEU A 301 16.07 -9.77 19.77
CA LEU A 301 16.80 -8.61 20.30
C LEU A 301 15.93 -7.36 20.40
N LEU A 302 15.10 -7.10 19.38
CA LEU A 302 14.18 -5.96 19.40
C LEU A 302 13.06 -6.14 20.43
N ASP A 303 12.56 -7.37 20.62
CA ASP A 303 11.54 -7.65 21.64
C ASP A 303 12.10 -7.49 23.05
N ALA A 304 13.31 -8.03 23.29
CA ALA A 304 14.03 -7.84 24.54
C ALA A 304 14.25 -6.35 24.83
N PHE A 305 14.62 -5.56 23.82
CA PHE A 305 14.74 -4.12 23.94
C PHE A 305 13.41 -3.48 24.35
N LEU A 306 12.32 -3.74 23.63
CA LEU A 306 11.02 -3.13 23.91
C LEU A 306 10.49 -3.49 25.30
N LYS A 307 10.75 -4.72 25.75
CA LYS A 307 10.38 -5.18 27.09
C LYS A 307 11.18 -4.49 28.18
N ALA A 308 12.49 -4.30 27.97
CA ALA A 308 13.36 -3.58 28.91
C ALA A 308 13.11 -2.07 28.91
N ASN A 309 12.58 -1.53 27.81
CA ASN A 309 12.52 -0.09 27.54
C ASN A 309 11.14 0.36 26.99
N PRO A 310 10.01 0.08 27.65
CA PRO A 310 8.67 0.26 27.07
C PRO A 310 8.28 1.72 26.76
N THR A 311 8.93 2.68 27.42
CA THR A 311 8.69 4.12 27.31
C THR A 311 9.83 4.86 26.61
N ASN A 312 10.83 4.14 26.10
CA ASN A 312 12.00 4.74 25.48
C ASN A 312 11.63 5.46 24.18
N ALA A 313 12.30 6.58 23.89
CA ALA A 313 12.09 7.37 22.68
C ALA A 313 12.18 6.55 21.37
N TRP A 314 12.96 5.46 21.36
CA TRP A 314 13.11 4.57 20.20
C TRP A 314 11.94 3.58 20.00
N THR A 315 11.06 3.42 21.01
CA THR A 315 9.98 2.43 21.01
C THR A 315 9.12 2.46 19.74
N PRO A 316 8.66 3.62 19.22
CA PRO A 316 7.85 3.64 18.00
C PRO A 316 8.61 3.12 16.78
N ALA A 317 9.85 3.57 16.57
CA ALA A 317 10.67 3.15 15.44
C ALA A 317 11.01 1.65 15.50
N ILE A 318 11.25 1.12 16.69
CA ILE A 318 11.53 -0.32 16.88
C ILE A 318 10.29 -1.17 16.61
N ARG A 319 9.10 -0.71 17.00
CA ARG A 319 7.85 -1.39 16.66
C ARG A 319 7.61 -1.42 15.15
N ASP A 320 7.90 -0.32 14.46
CA ASP A 320 7.82 -0.26 13.00
C ASP A 320 8.82 -1.26 12.37
N LEU A 321 10.06 -1.28 12.86
CA LEU A 321 11.08 -2.24 12.42
C LEU A 321 10.69 -3.69 12.69
N GLN A 322 10.06 -3.98 13.83
CA GLN A 322 9.51 -5.32 14.12
C GLN A 322 8.40 -5.69 13.13
N GLY A 323 7.55 -4.73 12.75
CA GLY A 323 6.55 -4.92 11.70
C GLY A 323 7.18 -5.31 10.36
N ASP A 324 8.19 -4.56 9.95
CA ASP A 324 8.95 -4.82 8.71
C ASP A 324 9.66 -6.19 8.76
N LEU A 325 10.26 -6.53 9.90
CA LEU A 325 10.90 -7.84 10.09
C LEU A 325 9.91 -8.98 10.07
N ALA A 326 8.75 -8.82 10.71
CA ALA A 326 7.70 -9.81 10.64
C ALA A 326 7.28 -10.02 9.19
N GLN A 327 7.08 -8.95 8.41
CA GLN A 327 6.78 -9.07 6.98
C GLN A 327 7.89 -9.79 6.20
N ARG A 328 9.17 -9.46 6.43
CA ARG A 328 10.29 -10.15 5.78
C ARG A 328 10.37 -11.63 6.15
N ARG A 329 10.12 -11.99 7.41
CA ARG A 329 10.07 -13.38 7.87
C ARG A 329 8.96 -14.15 7.15
N LEU A 330 7.78 -13.56 7.03
CA LEU A 330 6.65 -14.16 6.29
C LEU A 330 6.99 -14.48 4.82
N LEU A 331 7.91 -13.73 4.21
CA LEU A 331 8.33 -13.92 2.82
C LEU A 331 9.52 -14.88 2.65
N THR A 332 10.22 -15.23 3.74
CA THR A 332 11.50 -15.96 3.68
C THR A 332 11.53 -17.23 4.53
N GLN A 333 10.63 -17.37 5.49
CA GLN A 333 10.54 -18.51 6.39
C GLN A 333 9.18 -19.20 6.29
N ALA A 334 9.19 -20.53 6.46
CA ALA A 334 7.96 -21.30 6.49
C ALA A 334 7.13 -20.91 7.72
N VAL A 335 5.83 -20.77 7.53
CA VAL A 335 4.87 -20.42 8.58
C VAL A 335 4.01 -21.63 8.93
N ALA A 336 3.52 -21.66 10.17
CA ALA A 336 2.59 -22.70 10.61
C ALA A 336 1.32 -22.69 9.74
N ALA A 337 0.79 -23.89 9.43
CA ALA A 337 -0.34 -24.05 8.50
C ALA A 337 -1.56 -23.17 8.81
N PRO A 338 -2.04 -23.02 10.07
CA PRO A 338 -3.18 -22.14 10.35
C PRO A 338 -2.92 -20.68 9.97
N ARG A 339 -1.70 -20.19 10.19
CA ARG A 339 -1.29 -18.83 9.82
C ARG A 339 -1.16 -18.67 8.31
N LEU A 340 -0.59 -19.67 7.64
CA LEU A 340 -0.50 -19.70 6.18
C LEU A 340 -1.87 -19.56 5.53
N ARG A 341 -2.87 -20.32 6.01
CA ARG A 341 -4.24 -20.31 5.48
C ARG A 341 -4.88 -18.93 5.60
N LEU A 342 -4.70 -18.24 6.73
CA LEU A 342 -5.17 -16.86 6.91
C LEU A 342 -4.48 -15.91 5.93
N MET A 343 -3.15 -15.99 5.79
CA MET A 343 -2.40 -15.15 4.88
C MET A 343 -2.81 -15.34 3.41
N LEU A 344 -3.01 -16.60 2.97
CA LEU A 344 -3.46 -16.89 1.61
C LEU A 344 -4.84 -16.31 1.34
N ARG A 345 -5.74 -16.36 2.33
CA ARG A 345 -7.07 -15.74 2.22
C ARG A 345 -6.98 -14.22 2.10
N ASP A 346 -6.14 -13.58 2.90
CA ASP A 346 -5.95 -12.12 2.83
C ASP A 346 -5.33 -11.69 1.49
N LEU A 347 -4.33 -12.44 1.01
CA LEU A 347 -3.71 -12.20 -0.28
C LEU A 347 -4.68 -12.47 -1.44
N GLN A 348 -5.55 -13.47 -1.34
CA GLN A 348 -6.63 -13.71 -2.31
C GLN A 348 -7.58 -12.52 -2.37
N ASN A 349 -8.04 -12.02 -1.22
CA ASN A 349 -8.91 -10.84 -1.15
C ASN A 349 -8.22 -9.60 -1.74
N ALA A 350 -6.94 -9.38 -1.42
CA ALA A 350 -6.16 -8.26 -1.96
C ALA A 350 -6.03 -8.35 -3.49
N ARG A 351 -5.80 -9.57 -4.01
CA ARG A 351 -5.71 -9.83 -5.44
C ARG A 351 -7.04 -9.57 -6.16
N ASP A 352 -8.15 -10.00 -5.56
CA ASP A 352 -9.50 -9.79 -6.10
C ASP A 352 -9.86 -8.30 -6.12
N GLN A 353 -9.50 -7.55 -5.08
CA GLN A 353 -9.66 -6.10 -5.04
C GLN A 353 -8.80 -5.38 -6.10
N ALA A 354 -7.53 -5.77 -6.24
CA ALA A 354 -6.64 -5.22 -7.27
C ALA A 354 -7.18 -5.48 -8.68
N SER A 355 -7.73 -6.68 -8.91
CA SER A 355 -8.34 -7.07 -10.19
C SER A 355 -9.63 -6.29 -10.47
N ALA A 356 -10.52 -6.14 -9.49
CA ALA A 356 -11.79 -5.44 -9.64
C ALA A 356 -11.62 -3.92 -9.82
N GLY A 357 -10.55 -3.34 -9.28
CA GLY A 357 -10.27 -1.91 -9.37
C GLY A 357 -9.97 -1.42 -10.80
N GLY A 358 -9.56 -2.32 -11.70
CA GLY A 358 -9.26 -2.04 -13.11
C GLY A 358 -8.19 -0.96 -13.34
N ARG A 359 -7.47 -0.55 -12.30
CA ARG A 359 -6.76 0.74 -12.28
C ARG A 359 -5.26 0.66 -12.09
N ASP A 360 -4.70 -0.48 -11.70
CA ASP A 360 -3.25 -0.59 -11.58
C ASP A 360 -2.73 -2.02 -11.77
N PRO A 361 -2.19 -2.34 -12.96
CA PRO A 361 -1.48 -3.60 -13.19
C PRO A 361 -0.29 -3.81 -12.24
N ALA A 362 0.33 -2.74 -11.73
CA ALA A 362 1.44 -2.84 -10.78
C ALA A 362 0.97 -3.37 -9.43
N ALA A 363 -0.17 -2.89 -8.91
CA ALA A 363 -0.74 -3.39 -7.66
C ALA A 363 -1.06 -4.90 -7.73
N LEU A 364 -1.58 -5.39 -8.86
CA LEU A 364 -1.80 -6.82 -9.05
C LEU A 364 -0.46 -7.59 -9.12
N ALA A 365 0.53 -7.06 -9.82
CA ALA A 365 1.86 -7.67 -9.92
C ALA A 365 2.56 -7.78 -8.55
N ASP A 366 2.43 -6.77 -7.69
CA ASP A 366 2.99 -6.75 -6.34
C ASP A 366 2.34 -7.82 -5.44
N VAL A 367 1.02 -7.98 -5.54
CA VAL A 367 0.30 -9.04 -4.82
C VAL A 367 0.69 -10.42 -5.33
N ASP A 368 0.77 -10.61 -6.66
CA ASP A 368 1.17 -11.88 -7.28
C ASP A 368 2.63 -12.25 -6.92
N GLU A 369 3.54 -11.27 -6.84
CA GLU A 369 4.93 -11.49 -6.39
C GLU A 369 4.99 -11.86 -4.90
N THR A 370 4.18 -11.21 -4.07
CA THR A 370 4.06 -11.54 -2.64
C THR A 370 3.53 -12.97 -2.48
N LEU A 371 2.49 -13.34 -3.22
CA LEU A 371 1.93 -14.69 -3.26
C LEU A 371 2.98 -15.72 -3.67
N ARG A 372 3.75 -15.45 -4.74
CA ARG A 372 4.83 -16.32 -5.21
C ARG A 372 5.84 -16.59 -4.11
N ARG A 373 6.30 -15.57 -3.39
CA ARG A 373 7.27 -15.72 -2.29
C ARG A 373 6.69 -16.54 -1.13
N VAL A 374 5.53 -16.16 -0.63
CA VAL A 374 4.86 -16.86 0.47
C VAL A 374 4.62 -18.33 0.10
N ALA A 375 4.08 -18.59 -1.09
CA ALA A 375 3.76 -19.93 -1.53
C ALA A 375 5.02 -20.79 -1.76
N THR A 376 6.08 -20.22 -2.34
CA THR A 376 7.35 -20.94 -2.59
C THR A 376 7.98 -21.42 -1.28
N VAL A 377 8.07 -20.55 -0.29
CA VAL A 377 8.65 -20.90 1.02
C VAL A 377 7.80 -21.94 1.76
N ASN A 378 6.49 -21.99 1.47
CA ASN A 378 5.53 -22.86 2.14
C ASN A 378 5.03 -24.02 1.27
N VAL A 379 5.70 -24.35 0.15
CA VAL A 379 5.22 -25.34 -0.83
C VAL A 379 4.91 -26.70 -0.21
N LYS A 380 5.75 -27.17 0.73
CA LYS A 380 5.52 -28.46 1.42
C LYS A 380 4.20 -28.47 2.20
N THR A 381 3.92 -27.40 2.94
CA THR A 381 2.68 -27.23 3.69
C THR A 381 1.47 -27.15 2.75
N LEU A 382 1.61 -26.42 1.63
CA LEU A 382 0.55 -26.34 0.62
C LEU A 382 0.23 -27.70 -0.02
N LEU A 383 1.26 -28.50 -0.32
CA LEU A 383 1.09 -29.85 -0.86
C LEU A 383 0.38 -30.80 0.11
N MET A 384 0.60 -30.61 1.43
CA MET A 384 -0.14 -31.33 2.47
C MET A 384 -1.60 -30.85 2.57
N ASP A 385 -1.80 -29.52 2.63
CA ASP A 385 -3.13 -28.89 2.72
C ASP A 385 -4.00 -29.21 1.48
N ALA A 386 -3.39 -29.46 0.32
CA ALA A 386 -4.10 -29.90 -0.89
C ALA A 386 -4.76 -31.29 -0.76
N ALA A 387 -4.43 -32.07 0.27
CA ALA A 387 -5.05 -33.34 0.60
C ALA A 387 -5.95 -33.28 1.85
N ASP A 388 -6.14 -32.09 2.43
CA ASP A 388 -6.95 -31.90 3.63
C ASP A 388 -8.42 -32.30 3.39
N PRO A 389 -9.12 -32.95 4.33
CA PRO A 389 -10.53 -33.29 4.16
C PRO A 389 -11.44 -32.07 3.98
N ASP A 390 -11.08 -30.90 4.50
CA ASP A 390 -11.85 -29.67 4.35
C ASP A 390 -11.65 -29.04 2.96
N PRO A 391 -12.72 -28.89 2.15
CA PRO A 391 -12.62 -28.25 0.84
C PRO A 391 -12.15 -26.79 0.89
N ILE A 392 -12.32 -26.07 2.00
CA ILE A 392 -11.83 -24.68 2.15
C ILE A 392 -10.30 -24.68 2.23
N VAL A 393 -9.72 -25.62 2.97
CA VAL A 393 -8.27 -25.78 3.08
C VAL A 393 -7.69 -26.19 1.72
N ARG A 394 -8.32 -27.14 1.03
CA ARG A 394 -7.90 -27.52 -0.34
C ARG A 394 -8.02 -26.37 -1.33
N ASP A 395 -9.06 -25.54 -1.25
CA ASP A 395 -9.22 -24.37 -2.11
C ASP A 395 -8.09 -23.36 -1.92
N LEU A 396 -7.75 -23.04 -0.66
CA LEU A 396 -6.62 -22.16 -0.33
C LEU A 396 -5.29 -22.77 -0.76
N ALA A 397 -5.11 -24.08 -0.61
CA ALA A 397 -3.93 -24.78 -1.08
C ALA A 397 -3.79 -24.69 -2.61
N ALA A 398 -4.86 -24.94 -3.36
CA ALA A 398 -4.87 -24.76 -4.82
C ALA A 398 -4.54 -23.32 -5.21
N PHE A 399 -5.09 -22.34 -4.50
CA PHE A 399 -4.78 -20.94 -4.73
C PHE A 399 -3.30 -20.63 -4.49
N GLY A 400 -2.70 -21.12 -3.40
CA GLY A 400 -1.28 -20.94 -3.12
C GLY A 400 -0.39 -21.64 -4.16
N LEU A 401 -0.68 -22.90 -4.49
CA LEU A 401 0.09 -23.69 -5.46
C LEU A 401 0.09 -23.06 -6.86
N ALA A 402 -0.93 -22.27 -7.22
CA ALA A 402 -0.99 -21.52 -8.49
C ALA A 402 0.24 -20.62 -8.73
N PHE A 403 0.87 -20.13 -7.66
CA PHE A 403 1.99 -19.20 -7.72
C PHE A 403 3.35 -19.86 -7.48
N VAL A 404 3.40 -21.19 -7.39
CA VAL A 404 4.65 -21.93 -7.16
C VAL A 404 5.16 -22.52 -8.47
N ASP A 405 6.44 -22.30 -8.76
CA ASP A 405 7.11 -22.90 -9.91
C ASP A 405 7.74 -24.26 -9.58
N ASP A 406 6.93 -25.19 -9.06
CA ASP A 406 7.36 -26.52 -8.62
C ASP A 406 6.60 -27.62 -9.39
N PRO A 407 7.28 -28.65 -9.94
CA PRO A 407 6.61 -29.73 -10.67
C PRO A 407 5.54 -30.48 -9.86
N GLN A 408 5.79 -30.76 -8.57
CA GLN A 408 4.83 -31.45 -7.72
C GLN A 408 3.61 -30.57 -7.43
N ALA A 409 3.80 -29.26 -7.30
CA ALA A 409 2.70 -28.30 -7.18
C ALA A 409 1.80 -28.33 -8.42
N ARG A 410 2.39 -28.43 -9.62
CA ARG A 410 1.66 -28.53 -10.89
C ARG A 410 0.86 -29.83 -10.98
N ASP A 411 1.51 -30.97 -10.73
CA ASP A 411 0.85 -32.28 -10.75
C ASP A 411 -0.32 -32.31 -9.76
N ARG A 412 -0.14 -31.70 -8.58
CA ARG A 412 -1.19 -31.57 -7.58
C ARG A 412 -2.35 -30.69 -8.07
N LEU A 413 -2.08 -29.54 -8.68
CA LEU A 413 -3.13 -28.69 -9.26
C LEU A 413 -3.93 -29.41 -10.33
N GLU A 414 -3.26 -30.14 -11.22
CA GLU A 414 -3.94 -30.92 -12.26
C GLU A 414 -4.87 -31.97 -11.65
N ALA A 415 -4.43 -32.71 -10.64
CA ALA A 415 -5.27 -33.67 -9.92
C ALA A 415 -6.49 -32.98 -9.27
N MET A 416 -6.32 -31.77 -8.70
CA MET A 416 -7.40 -31.00 -8.07
C MET A 416 -8.45 -30.50 -9.06
N THR A 417 -8.19 -30.53 -10.38
CA THR A 417 -9.24 -30.29 -11.40
C THR A 417 -10.33 -31.37 -11.38
N GLN A 418 -10.08 -32.52 -10.72
CA GLN A 418 -11.06 -33.59 -10.49
C GLN A 418 -11.58 -33.65 -9.04
N ASP A 419 -11.33 -32.63 -8.21
CA ASP A 419 -11.82 -32.59 -6.83
C ASP A 419 -13.36 -32.71 -6.77
N ALA A 420 -13.89 -33.29 -5.69
CA ALA A 420 -15.34 -33.38 -5.48
C ALA A 420 -16.01 -31.99 -5.34
N SER A 421 -15.30 -31.03 -4.74
CA SER A 421 -15.76 -29.65 -4.58
C SER A 421 -15.58 -28.84 -5.87
N GLY A 422 -16.67 -28.26 -6.38
CA GLY A 422 -16.62 -27.37 -7.55
C GLY A 422 -15.78 -26.11 -7.30
N GLN A 423 -15.69 -25.64 -6.05
CA GLN A 423 -14.84 -24.51 -5.68
C GLN A 423 -13.37 -24.85 -5.89
N VAL A 424 -12.92 -26.00 -5.36
CA VAL A 424 -11.55 -26.48 -5.51
C VAL A 424 -11.20 -26.70 -6.98
N ARG A 425 -12.07 -27.37 -7.75
CA ARG A 425 -11.89 -27.53 -9.21
C ARG A 425 -11.71 -26.20 -9.93
N GLY A 426 -12.57 -25.23 -9.61
CA GLY A 426 -12.52 -23.89 -10.22
C GLY A 426 -11.23 -23.16 -9.89
N THR A 427 -10.78 -23.20 -8.64
CA THR A 427 -9.52 -22.55 -8.22
C THR A 427 -8.29 -23.25 -8.79
N ALA A 428 -8.29 -24.58 -8.87
CA ALA A 428 -7.22 -25.33 -9.54
C ALA A 428 -7.09 -24.94 -11.03
N LEU A 429 -8.21 -24.81 -11.74
CA LEU A 429 -8.22 -24.33 -13.13
C LEU A 429 -7.73 -22.89 -13.29
N ILE A 430 -8.09 -22.00 -12.37
CA ILE A 430 -7.52 -20.63 -12.33
C ILE A 430 -6.01 -20.71 -12.14
N GLY A 431 -5.53 -21.58 -11.25
CA GLY A 431 -4.10 -21.79 -11.02
C GLY A 431 -3.37 -22.27 -12.27
N MET A 432 -3.91 -23.27 -12.96
CA MET A 432 -3.40 -23.73 -14.25
C MET A 432 -3.38 -22.61 -15.29
N ALA A 433 -4.38 -21.71 -15.29
CA ALA A 433 -4.45 -20.59 -16.22
C ALA A 433 -3.41 -19.50 -15.92
N ILE A 434 -3.12 -19.24 -14.64
CA ILE A 434 -2.05 -18.34 -14.19
C ILE A 434 -0.69 -18.89 -14.65
N GLN A 435 -0.49 -20.20 -14.54
CA GLN A 435 0.74 -20.87 -14.97
C GLN A 435 0.82 -21.07 -16.49
N GLY A 436 -0.25 -20.78 -17.24
CA GLY A 436 -0.32 -21.00 -18.69
C GLY A 436 -0.22 -22.47 -19.10
N ARG A 437 -0.72 -23.38 -18.26
CA ARG A 437 -0.60 -24.84 -18.46
C ARG A 437 -1.89 -25.44 -19.00
N ALA A 438 -1.82 -26.01 -20.21
CA ALA A 438 -2.93 -26.75 -20.78
C ALA A 438 -3.22 -28.03 -19.99
N ILE A 439 -4.47 -28.49 -20.07
CA ILE A 439 -4.90 -29.82 -19.61
C ILE A 439 -5.33 -30.66 -20.81
N GLU A 440 -5.52 -31.96 -20.59
CA GLU A 440 -6.04 -32.87 -21.60
C GLU A 440 -7.40 -32.40 -22.15
N HIS A 441 -7.62 -32.57 -23.45
CA HIS A 441 -8.76 -32.00 -24.17
C HIS A 441 -10.12 -32.56 -23.72
N GLN A 442 -10.26 -33.87 -23.54
CA GLN A 442 -11.52 -34.45 -23.03
C GLN A 442 -11.83 -33.95 -21.61
N THR A 443 -10.79 -33.79 -20.80
CA THR A 443 -10.88 -33.20 -19.46
C THR A 443 -11.37 -31.75 -19.54
N MET A 444 -10.82 -30.94 -20.45
CA MET A 444 -11.29 -29.59 -20.71
C MET A 444 -12.78 -29.56 -21.12
N LYS A 445 -13.20 -30.43 -22.04
CA LYS A 445 -14.59 -30.53 -22.49
C LYS A 445 -15.55 -30.84 -21.34
N LYS A 446 -15.17 -31.79 -20.46
CA LYS A 446 -15.93 -32.13 -19.25
C LYS A 446 -16.07 -30.92 -18.33
N LEU A 447 -14.98 -30.17 -18.10
CA LEU A 447 -14.97 -29.03 -17.18
C LEU A 447 -15.70 -27.80 -17.74
N LEU A 448 -15.74 -27.61 -19.06
CA LEU A 448 -16.60 -26.61 -19.70
C LEU A 448 -18.09 -26.90 -19.53
N ARG A 449 -18.48 -28.15 -19.24
CA ARG A 449 -19.85 -28.58 -18.94
C ARG A 449 -20.07 -28.90 -17.45
N ASP A 450 -19.15 -28.48 -16.59
CA ASP A 450 -19.25 -28.76 -15.15
C ASP A 450 -20.54 -28.17 -14.55
N SER A 451 -21.16 -28.90 -13.62
CA SER A 451 -22.36 -28.41 -12.93
C SER A 451 -22.13 -27.08 -12.20
N ALA A 452 -20.92 -26.85 -11.69
CA ALA A 452 -20.55 -25.63 -10.98
C ALA A 452 -20.23 -24.49 -11.98
N PRO A 453 -20.98 -23.36 -11.96
CA PRO A 453 -20.75 -22.23 -12.87
C PRO A 453 -19.33 -21.65 -12.77
N ARG A 454 -18.75 -21.61 -11.55
CA ARG A 454 -17.39 -21.14 -11.32
C ARG A 454 -16.36 -22.03 -12.03
N THR A 455 -16.52 -23.34 -12.01
CA THR A 455 -15.62 -24.27 -12.71
C THR A 455 -15.69 -24.07 -14.22
N ARG A 456 -16.89 -23.87 -14.79
CA ARG A 456 -17.05 -23.55 -16.22
C ARG A 456 -16.36 -22.24 -16.61
N GLY A 457 -16.54 -21.19 -15.81
CA GLY A 457 -15.86 -19.92 -16.02
C GLY A 457 -14.34 -20.04 -15.94
N ALA A 458 -13.83 -20.85 -15.01
CA ALA A 458 -12.40 -21.10 -14.86
C ALA A 458 -11.83 -21.93 -16.02
N ALA A 459 -12.58 -22.92 -16.51
CA ALA A 459 -12.23 -23.67 -17.71
C ALA A 459 -12.17 -22.76 -18.95
N ALA A 460 -13.14 -21.85 -19.12
CA ALA A 460 -13.11 -20.87 -20.21
C ALA A 460 -11.91 -19.91 -20.11
N LEU A 461 -11.56 -19.47 -18.90
CA LEU A 461 -10.34 -18.70 -18.66
C LEU A 461 -9.08 -19.50 -19.05
N LEU A 462 -9.01 -20.77 -18.67
CA LEU A 462 -7.89 -21.65 -19.02
C LEU A 462 -7.75 -21.82 -20.53
N VAL A 463 -8.87 -22.07 -21.24
CA VAL A 463 -8.92 -22.11 -22.71
C VAL A 463 -8.38 -20.82 -23.31
N THR A 464 -8.80 -19.66 -22.80
CA THR A 464 -8.31 -18.35 -23.26
C THR A 464 -6.80 -18.21 -23.13
N ARG A 465 -6.18 -18.83 -22.10
CA ARG A 465 -4.74 -18.70 -21.83
C ARG A 465 -3.89 -19.73 -22.58
N THR A 466 -4.44 -20.90 -22.85
CA THR A 466 -3.64 -22.07 -23.27
C THR A 466 -3.93 -22.54 -24.68
N VAL A 467 -5.08 -22.18 -25.26
CA VAL A 467 -5.46 -22.56 -26.61
C VAL A 467 -5.25 -21.38 -27.56
N THR A 468 -4.70 -21.68 -28.74
CA THR A 468 -4.54 -20.72 -29.84
C THR A 468 -5.63 -20.94 -30.88
N LYS A 469 -5.89 -19.91 -31.69
CA LYS A 469 -6.89 -19.96 -32.76
C LYS A 469 -6.60 -21.04 -33.80
N ASP A 470 -5.33 -21.37 -34.00
CA ASP A 470 -4.88 -22.37 -34.98
C ASP A 470 -4.89 -23.82 -34.41
N ASP A 471 -5.27 -24.00 -33.15
CA ASP A 471 -5.41 -25.33 -32.58
C ASP A 471 -6.54 -26.08 -33.32
N PRO A 472 -6.30 -27.31 -33.82
CA PRO A 472 -7.32 -28.08 -34.53
C PRO A 472 -8.59 -28.35 -33.70
N LYS A 473 -8.50 -28.20 -32.38
CA LYS A 473 -9.62 -28.39 -31.44
C LYS A 473 -10.33 -27.08 -31.09
N ALA A 474 -9.84 -25.92 -31.53
CA ALA A 474 -10.40 -24.61 -31.19
C ALA A 474 -11.87 -24.49 -31.62
N ALA A 475 -12.22 -24.97 -32.82
CA ALA A 475 -13.59 -24.93 -33.33
C ALA A 475 -14.57 -25.70 -32.43
N GLU A 476 -14.16 -26.89 -31.94
CA GLU A 476 -14.97 -27.68 -31.01
C GLU A 476 -15.15 -26.95 -29.66
N LEU A 477 -14.07 -26.36 -29.13
CA LEU A 477 -14.14 -25.61 -27.88
C LEU A 477 -15.03 -24.37 -27.98
N VAL A 478 -15.04 -23.67 -29.12
CA VAL A 478 -15.94 -22.52 -29.35
C VAL A 478 -17.41 -22.92 -29.21
N VAL A 479 -17.80 -24.10 -29.71
CA VAL A 479 -19.18 -24.60 -29.53
C VAL A 479 -19.53 -24.77 -28.05
N LEU A 480 -18.62 -25.36 -27.27
CA LEU A 480 -18.82 -25.52 -25.82
C LEU A 480 -18.84 -24.19 -25.06
N LEU A 481 -18.04 -23.22 -25.51
CA LEU A 481 -18.04 -21.89 -24.92
C LEU A 481 -19.34 -21.13 -25.21
N ILE A 482 -19.95 -21.35 -26.37
CA ILE A 482 -21.27 -20.82 -26.72
C ILE A 482 -22.34 -21.37 -25.77
N GLU A 483 -22.31 -22.68 -25.45
CA GLU A 483 -23.21 -23.27 -24.43
C GLU A 483 -23.09 -22.53 -23.08
N ASN A 484 -21.88 -22.03 -22.75
CA ASN A 484 -21.60 -21.31 -21.52
C ASN A 484 -22.09 -19.85 -21.49
N LEU A 485 -22.55 -19.29 -22.60
CA LEU A 485 -23.17 -17.95 -22.61
C LEU A 485 -24.53 -17.93 -21.89
N GLY A 486 -25.23 -19.07 -21.83
CA GLY A 486 -26.52 -19.21 -21.13
C GLY A 486 -26.43 -19.36 -19.61
N VAL A 487 -25.22 -19.33 -19.04
CA VAL A 487 -25.01 -19.55 -17.60
C VAL A 487 -25.37 -18.30 -16.80
N THR A 488 -26.06 -18.48 -15.68
CA THR A 488 -26.50 -17.36 -14.82
C THR A 488 -25.35 -16.55 -14.23
N HIS A 489 -24.18 -17.16 -14.04
CA HIS A 489 -23.04 -16.52 -13.39
C HIS A 489 -22.31 -15.53 -14.32
N PRO A 490 -22.28 -14.21 -14.03
CA PRO A 490 -21.69 -13.19 -14.92
C PRO A 490 -20.23 -13.44 -15.26
N TRP A 491 -19.40 -13.77 -14.26
CA TRP A 491 -17.97 -14.04 -14.46
C TRP A 491 -17.71 -15.22 -15.43
N ALA A 492 -18.55 -16.25 -15.42
CA ALA A 492 -18.40 -17.38 -16.33
C ALA A 492 -18.71 -16.96 -17.78
N ARG A 493 -19.75 -16.14 -17.97
CA ARG A 493 -20.10 -15.55 -19.27
C ARG A 493 -18.98 -14.68 -19.81
N VAL A 494 -18.40 -13.79 -18.99
CA VAL A 494 -17.28 -12.92 -19.41
C VAL A 494 -16.07 -13.74 -19.89
N ASN A 495 -15.71 -14.79 -19.18
CA ASN A 495 -14.61 -15.67 -19.61
C ASN A 495 -14.95 -16.47 -20.86
N ALA A 496 -16.20 -16.93 -21.01
CA ALA A 496 -16.66 -17.58 -22.23
C ALA A 496 -16.60 -16.63 -23.44
N ILE A 497 -17.10 -15.39 -23.30
CA ILE A 497 -17.01 -14.35 -24.33
C ILE A 497 -15.55 -14.10 -24.72
N SER A 498 -14.67 -13.93 -23.74
CA SER A 498 -13.23 -13.69 -23.96
C SER A 498 -12.57 -14.83 -24.74
N ALA A 499 -12.90 -16.08 -24.38
CA ALA A 499 -12.41 -17.26 -25.07
C ALA A 499 -12.94 -17.35 -26.51
N ILE A 500 -14.24 -17.09 -26.74
CA ILE A 500 -14.86 -17.07 -28.07
C ILE A 500 -14.19 -16.03 -28.96
N VAL A 501 -14.02 -14.79 -28.47
CA VAL A 501 -13.37 -13.72 -29.23
C VAL A 501 -11.95 -14.09 -29.66
N ARG A 502 -11.21 -14.79 -28.78
CA ARG A 502 -9.85 -15.22 -29.07
C ARG A 502 -9.77 -16.37 -30.07
N LEU A 503 -10.67 -17.35 -29.96
CA LEU A 503 -10.58 -18.62 -30.71
C LEU A 503 -11.41 -18.64 -31.99
N ALA A 504 -12.50 -17.88 -32.05
CA ALA A 504 -13.35 -17.88 -33.23
C ALA A 504 -12.65 -17.23 -34.44
N PRO A 505 -12.80 -17.78 -35.66
CA PRO A 505 -12.46 -17.08 -36.87
C PRO A 505 -13.13 -15.71 -36.94
N SER A 506 -12.41 -14.72 -37.47
CA SER A 506 -13.01 -13.42 -37.80
C SER A 506 -14.09 -13.65 -38.85
N GLY A 507 -15.28 -13.10 -38.64
CA GLY A 507 -16.47 -13.37 -39.43
C GLY A 507 -17.20 -14.67 -39.08
N SER A 508 -16.87 -15.33 -37.96
CA SER A 508 -17.57 -16.56 -37.52
C SER A 508 -19.05 -16.30 -37.26
N VAL A 509 -19.90 -16.70 -38.21
CA VAL A 509 -21.36 -16.57 -38.15
C VAL A 509 -21.96 -17.29 -36.93
N PRO A 510 -21.56 -18.53 -36.58
CA PRO A 510 -22.10 -19.21 -35.41
C PRO A 510 -21.80 -18.47 -34.10
N ALA A 511 -20.56 -17.97 -33.93
CA ALA A 511 -20.16 -17.22 -32.74
C ALA A 511 -20.89 -15.88 -32.63
N ALA A 512 -20.96 -15.13 -33.74
CA ALA A 512 -21.65 -13.84 -33.77
C ALA A 512 -23.15 -14.00 -33.47
N ARG A 513 -23.82 -15.02 -34.02
CA ARG A 513 -25.22 -15.33 -33.73
C ARG A 513 -25.44 -15.61 -32.25
N ALA A 514 -24.64 -16.52 -31.68
CA ALA A 514 -24.73 -16.86 -30.26
C ALA A 514 -24.53 -15.64 -29.34
N LEU A 515 -23.57 -14.77 -29.66
CA LEU A 515 -23.32 -13.55 -28.90
C LEU A 515 -24.46 -12.53 -29.05
N ILE A 516 -25.06 -12.39 -30.24
CA ILE A 516 -26.25 -11.53 -30.46
C ILE A 516 -27.40 -12.03 -29.58
N ASP A 517 -27.70 -13.33 -29.64
CA ASP A 517 -28.82 -13.92 -28.89
C ASP A 517 -28.59 -13.79 -27.37
N ALA A 518 -27.38 -14.05 -26.90
CA ALA A 518 -27.01 -13.85 -25.50
C ALA A 518 -27.07 -12.37 -25.07
N CYS A 519 -26.65 -11.43 -25.93
CA CYS A 519 -26.73 -10.00 -25.67
C CYS A 519 -28.18 -9.50 -25.56
N LYS A 520 -29.11 -10.07 -26.33
CA LYS A 520 -30.56 -9.78 -26.21
C LYS A 520 -31.12 -10.23 -24.88
N ALA A 521 -30.74 -11.44 -24.46
CA ALA A 521 -31.18 -12.02 -23.20
C ALA A 521 -30.53 -11.35 -21.97
N GLU A 522 -29.41 -10.66 -22.16
CA GLU A 522 -28.67 -10.00 -21.09
C GLU A 522 -29.50 -8.90 -20.42
N LYS A 523 -29.50 -8.88 -19.09
CA LYS A 523 -30.19 -7.88 -18.27
C LYS A 523 -29.21 -6.90 -17.64
N GLU A 524 -27.96 -7.29 -17.45
CA GLU A 524 -26.92 -6.46 -16.83
C GLU A 524 -26.29 -5.53 -17.87
N ALA A 525 -26.55 -4.23 -17.74
CA ALA A 525 -26.03 -3.22 -18.67
C ALA A 525 -24.50 -3.26 -18.85
N PRO A 526 -23.67 -3.45 -17.79
CA PRO A 526 -22.22 -3.58 -17.97
C PRO A 526 -21.83 -4.78 -18.83
N LEU A 527 -22.54 -5.90 -18.69
CA LEU A 527 -22.23 -7.13 -19.43
C LEU A 527 -22.65 -7.02 -20.91
N LYS A 528 -23.72 -6.26 -21.22
CA LYS A 528 -24.06 -5.92 -22.61
C LYS A 528 -22.91 -5.23 -23.35
N LEU A 529 -22.19 -4.33 -22.68
CA LEU A 529 -21.04 -3.66 -23.30
C LEU A 529 -19.92 -4.66 -23.66
N VAL A 530 -19.71 -5.70 -22.84
CA VAL A 530 -18.75 -6.77 -23.12
C VAL A 530 -19.18 -7.59 -24.34
N TYR A 531 -20.48 -7.91 -24.48
CA TYR A 531 -21.00 -8.57 -25.68
C TYR A 531 -20.83 -7.72 -26.94
N LEU A 532 -21.13 -6.43 -26.87
CA LEU A 532 -21.00 -5.52 -28.02
C LEU A 532 -19.54 -5.36 -28.45
N ASP A 533 -18.60 -5.23 -27.52
CA ASP A 533 -17.16 -5.22 -27.84
C ASP A 533 -16.71 -6.54 -28.48
N ALA A 534 -17.19 -7.68 -27.97
CA ALA A 534 -16.92 -8.99 -28.55
C ALA A 534 -17.46 -9.13 -29.98
N LEU A 535 -18.69 -8.65 -30.22
CA LEU A 535 -19.31 -8.63 -31.55
C LEU A 535 -18.53 -7.76 -32.52
N LYS A 536 -18.05 -6.58 -32.09
CA LYS A 536 -17.17 -5.72 -32.90
C LYS A 536 -15.91 -6.46 -33.32
N ARG A 537 -15.25 -7.16 -32.40
CA ARG A 537 -14.01 -7.92 -32.70
C ARG A 537 -14.24 -9.11 -33.63
N ILE A 538 -15.35 -9.82 -33.48
CA ILE A 538 -15.65 -11.00 -34.31
C ILE A 538 -16.13 -10.59 -35.70
N THR A 539 -17.00 -9.59 -35.82
CA THR A 539 -17.64 -9.22 -37.09
C THR A 539 -16.85 -8.17 -37.89
N GLY A 540 -16.00 -7.38 -37.22
CA GLY A 540 -15.35 -6.20 -37.80
C GLY A 540 -16.27 -4.99 -37.96
N VAL A 541 -17.54 -5.08 -37.52
CA VAL A 541 -18.53 -4.00 -37.59
C VAL A 541 -18.37 -3.08 -36.38
N ASP A 542 -18.31 -1.76 -36.60
CA ASP A 542 -18.37 -0.80 -35.50
C ASP A 542 -19.82 -0.53 -35.09
N GLY A 543 -20.09 -0.51 -33.78
CA GLY A 543 -21.42 -0.36 -33.24
C GLY A 543 -21.43 -0.35 -31.72
N THR A 544 -22.20 0.57 -31.14
CA THR A 544 -22.44 0.66 -29.69
C THR A 544 -23.79 0.07 -29.28
N GLU A 545 -24.54 -0.46 -30.25
CA GLU A 545 -25.86 -1.05 -30.09
C GLU A 545 -25.96 -2.36 -30.90
N LEU A 546 -27.01 -3.14 -30.68
CA LEU A 546 -27.13 -4.47 -31.29
C LEU A 546 -27.50 -4.43 -32.79
N ALA A 547 -28.25 -3.42 -33.22
CA ALA A 547 -28.84 -3.36 -34.56
C ALA A 547 -27.84 -3.49 -35.74
N PRO A 548 -26.64 -2.87 -35.72
CA PRO A 548 -25.63 -3.05 -36.76
C PRO A 548 -25.16 -4.51 -36.90
N PHE A 549 -25.05 -5.24 -35.79
CA PHE A 549 -24.62 -6.63 -35.77
C PHE A 549 -25.72 -7.57 -36.29
N GLU A 550 -26.98 -7.27 -36.00
CA GLU A 550 -28.13 -8.00 -36.57
C GLU A 550 -28.23 -7.81 -38.08
N ALA A 551 -28.04 -6.57 -38.55
CA ALA A 551 -28.01 -6.27 -39.98
C ALA A 551 -26.83 -6.96 -40.69
N TRP A 552 -25.68 -7.07 -40.02
CA TRP A 552 -24.55 -7.86 -40.52
C TRP A 552 -24.89 -9.35 -40.61
N LEU A 553 -25.53 -9.91 -39.58
CA LEU A 553 -25.93 -11.32 -39.53
C LEU A 553 -26.96 -11.66 -40.62
N ALA A 554 -27.91 -10.76 -40.89
CA ALA A 554 -28.93 -10.92 -41.93
C ALA A 554 -28.38 -10.95 -43.36
N LYS A 555 -27.18 -10.38 -43.58
CA LYS A 555 -26.48 -10.39 -44.88
C LYS A 555 -25.65 -11.66 -45.10
N GLN A 556 -25.41 -12.46 -44.06
CA GLN A 556 -24.64 -13.68 -44.19
C GLN A 556 -25.47 -14.75 -44.90
N PRO A 557 -24.84 -15.61 -45.74
CA PRO A 557 -25.54 -16.70 -46.37
C PRO A 557 -26.16 -17.61 -45.30
N ALA A 558 -27.39 -18.05 -45.55
CA ALA A 558 -28.02 -19.03 -44.67
C ALA A 558 -27.13 -20.27 -44.58
N PRO A 559 -26.94 -20.86 -43.38
CA PRO A 559 -26.24 -22.12 -43.27
C PRO A 559 -26.94 -23.17 -44.16
N PRO A 560 -26.20 -24.04 -44.85
CA PRO A 560 -26.79 -25.04 -45.72
C PRO A 560 -27.77 -25.92 -44.90
N PRO A 561 -28.94 -26.27 -45.45
CA PRO A 561 -30.01 -26.97 -44.73
C PRO A 561 -29.60 -28.33 -44.15
N ASP A 562 -28.54 -28.95 -44.68
CA ASP A 562 -28.00 -30.24 -44.19
C ASP A 562 -26.96 -30.10 -43.07
N ALA A 563 -26.58 -28.88 -42.68
CA ALA A 563 -25.77 -28.64 -41.46
C ALA A 563 -26.65 -28.57 -40.20
N THR A 564 -27.83 -29.20 -40.22
CA THR A 564 -28.73 -29.25 -39.07
C THR A 564 -28.06 -29.96 -37.90
N GLU A 565 -28.24 -29.36 -36.73
CA GLU A 565 -27.72 -29.78 -35.44
C GLU A 565 -27.78 -31.31 -35.29
N PRO A 566 -26.72 -31.96 -34.77
CA PRO A 566 -26.80 -33.37 -34.42
C PRO A 566 -27.98 -33.53 -33.47
N LYS A 567 -29.05 -34.20 -33.96
CA LYS A 567 -30.21 -34.53 -33.13
C LYS A 567 -29.68 -35.13 -31.82
N PRO A 568 -30.11 -34.63 -30.64
CA PRO A 568 -29.66 -35.20 -29.39
C PRO A 568 -29.98 -36.70 -29.43
N LYS A 569 -28.95 -37.53 -29.35
CA LYS A 569 -29.13 -38.98 -29.19
C LYS A 569 -29.82 -39.17 -27.84
N GLY A 570 -31.08 -39.59 -27.89
CA GLY A 570 -31.88 -39.95 -26.73
C GLY A 570 -31.33 -41.16 -25.99
#